data_AF-A0AAU8UBK3-F1
#
_entry.id   AF-A0AAU8UBK3-F1
#
_cell.length_a   1.000
_cell.length_b   1.000
_cell.length_c   1.000
_cell.angle_alpha   90.00
_cell.angle_beta   90.00
_cell.angle_gamma   90.00
#
_symmetry.space_group_name_H-M   'P 1'
#
loop_
_entity.id
_entity.type
_entity.pdbx_description
1 polymer ?
#
loop_
_entity_poly.entity_id
_entity_poly.type
_entity_poly.pdbx_seq_one_letter_code
_entity_poly.pdbx_strand_id
1 'polypeptide(L)'
;MSEKEKIEYLSKYIWYDKEYLIKNNPNKIIAYAMRYADIDDYAVILSLKERLKDVLNSAEAGWFDKKNWVFWHTFLKLDIKPFPTRNIK
;
A
#
# COMPACT_ATOMS: atom_id res chain seq x y z
N MET A 1 7.66 16.67 4.58
CA MET A 1 6.42 16.02 5.06
C MET A 1 6.78 14.97 6.10
N SER A 2 6.17 15.05 7.27
CA SER A 2 6.12 13.96 8.24
C SER A 2 5.48 12.71 7.63
N GLU A 3 5.68 11.56 8.24
CA GLU A 3 5.05 10.32 7.77
C GLU A 3 3.51 10.41 7.76
N LYS A 4 2.94 11.00 8.80
CA LYS A 4 1.48 11.23 8.90
C LYS A 4 0.98 12.06 7.73
N GLU A 5 1.65 13.17 7.41
CA GLU A 5 1.27 14.03 6.27
C GLU A 5 1.37 13.28 4.93
N LYS A 6 2.35 12.39 4.77
CA LYS A 6 2.45 11.56 3.55
C LYS A 6 1.29 10.58 3.45
N ILE A 7 0.91 9.92 4.55
CA ILE A 7 -0.23 8.99 4.57
C ILE A 7 -1.54 9.74 4.31
N GLU A 8 -1.73 10.92 4.92
CA GLU A 8 -2.88 11.78 4.65
C GLU A 8 -2.95 12.20 3.18
N TYR A 9 -1.83 12.61 2.60
CA TYR A 9 -1.75 12.94 1.17
C TYR A 9 -2.12 11.75 0.27
N LEU A 10 -1.58 10.56 0.55
CA LEU A 10 -1.86 9.34 -0.20
C LEU A 10 -3.28 8.78 0.02
N SER A 11 -4.00 9.23 1.06
CA SER A 11 -5.39 8.81 1.32
C SER A 11 -6.37 9.21 0.21
N LYS A 12 -5.94 10.06 -0.74
CA LYS A 12 -6.70 10.44 -1.93
C LYS A 12 -7.17 9.25 -2.79
N TYR A 13 -6.48 8.10 -2.73
CA TYR A 13 -6.87 6.87 -3.44
C TYR A 13 -7.96 6.05 -2.77
N ILE A 14 -8.39 6.45 -1.58
CA ILE A 14 -9.49 5.83 -0.87
C ILE A 14 -10.67 6.78 -0.92
N TRP A 15 -11.86 6.32 -1.31
CA TRP A 15 -13.06 7.17 -1.35
C TRP A 15 -13.97 7.01 -0.11
N TYR A 16 -13.74 5.98 0.72
CA TYR A 16 -14.52 5.68 1.93
C TYR A 16 -13.63 5.67 3.19
N ASP A 17 -14.16 6.06 4.36
CA ASP A 17 -13.51 5.89 5.67
C ASP A 17 -12.05 6.35 5.79
N LYS A 18 -11.66 7.42 5.07
CA LYS A 18 -10.26 7.92 5.06
C LYS A 18 -9.71 8.16 6.46
N GLU A 19 -10.41 8.94 7.28
CA GLU A 19 -9.98 9.30 8.64
C GLU A 19 -9.81 8.08 9.53
N TYR A 20 -10.75 7.13 9.44
CA TYR A 20 -10.67 5.88 10.17
C TYR A 20 -9.44 5.07 9.74
N LEU A 21 -9.17 4.97 8.44
CA LEU A 21 -8.02 4.22 7.95
C LEU A 21 -6.70 4.90 8.28
N ILE A 22 -6.61 6.24 8.24
CA ILE A 22 -5.41 6.97 8.66
C ILE A 22 -5.06 6.61 10.11
N LYS A 23 -6.07 6.53 10.98
CA LYS A 23 -5.90 6.22 12.40
C LYS A 23 -5.65 4.74 12.68
N ASN A 24 -6.38 3.85 12.02
CA ASN A 24 -6.46 2.43 12.42
C ASN A 24 -5.76 1.47 11.46
N ASN A 25 -5.59 1.84 10.19
CA ASN A 25 -4.94 0.98 9.19
C ASN A 25 -4.23 1.79 8.08
N PRO A 26 -3.15 2.51 8.44
CA PRO A 26 -2.39 3.31 7.48
C PRO A 26 -1.72 2.46 6.38
N ASN A 27 -1.41 1.19 6.66
CA ASN A 27 -0.82 0.29 5.67
C ASN A 27 -1.77 0.04 4.49
N LYS A 28 -3.08 -0.02 4.74
CA LYS A 28 -4.07 -0.13 3.65
C LYS A 28 -4.07 1.10 2.75
N ILE A 29 -3.86 2.30 3.30
CA ILE A 29 -3.72 3.52 2.48
C ILE A 29 -2.50 3.43 1.59
N ILE A 30 -1.35 3.04 2.15
CA ILE A 30 -0.12 2.90 1.39
C ILE A 30 -0.27 1.81 0.31
N ALA A 31 -0.94 0.69 0.60
CA ALA A 31 -1.22 -0.36 -0.39
C ALA A 31 -2.08 0.16 -1.55
N TYR A 32 -3.11 0.97 -1.27
CA TYR A 32 -3.95 1.57 -2.30
C TYR A 32 -3.16 2.57 -3.15
N ALA A 33 -2.29 3.37 -2.54
CA ALA A 33 -1.38 4.24 -3.29
C ALA A 33 -0.42 3.42 -4.16
N MET A 34 0.21 2.38 -3.62
CA MET A 34 1.06 1.46 -4.38
C MET A 34 0.32 0.79 -5.56
N ARG A 35 -1.01 0.67 -5.48
CA ARG A 35 -1.84 0.09 -6.55
C ARG A 35 -2.30 1.11 -7.60
N TYR A 36 -2.69 2.29 -7.18
CA TYR A 36 -3.44 3.26 -8.00
C TYR A 36 -2.68 4.55 -8.32
N ALA A 37 -1.50 4.75 -7.74
CA ALA A 37 -0.75 5.97 -7.93
C ALA A 37 -0.27 6.22 -9.35
N ASP A 38 -0.22 7.50 -9.71
CA ASP A 38 0.44 7.99 -10.92
C ASP A 38 1.90 8.36 -10.62
N ILE A 39 2.61 8.83 -11.64
CA ILE A 39 4.05 9.11 -11.57
C ILE A 39 4.42 10.17 -10.52
N ASP A 40 3.55 11.15 -10.27
CA ASP A 40 3.83 12.28 -9.38
C ASP A 40 3.84 11.84 -7.91
N ASP A 41 3.07 10.80 -7.60
CA ASP A 41 2.96 10.21 -6.26
C ASP A 41 4.09 9.26 -5.89
N TYR A 42 4.86 8.77 -6.87
CA TYR A 42 5.92 7.77 -6.62
C TYR A 42 7.00 8.33 -5.70
N ALA A 43 7.34 9.62 -5.81
CA ALA A 43 8.32 10.24 -4.91
C ALA A 43 7.86 10.13 -3.43
N VAL A 44 6.57 10.33 -3.16
CA VAL A 44 6.01 10.22 -1.81
C VAL A 44 5.99 8.78 -1.35
N ILE A 45 5.55 7.84 -2.20
CA ILE A 45 5.52 6.40 -1.89
C ILE A 45 6.93 5.87 -1.59
N LEU A 46 7.91 6.18 -2.44
CA LEU A 46 9.29 5.72 -2.28
C LEU A 46 9.97 6.33 -1.05
N SER A 47 9.53 7.50 -0.61
CA SER A 47 10.00 8.10 0.64
C SER A 47 9.49 7.39 1.91
N LEU A 48 8.58 6.41 1.77
CA LEU A 48 8.10 5.51 2.82
C LEU A 48 8.78 4.13 2.77
N LYS A 49 9.98 4.05 2.17
CA LYS A 49 10.71 2.80 1.87
C LYS A 49 10.64 1.73 2.96
N GLU A 50 10.89 2.11 4.21
CA GLU A 50 10.90 1.17 5.34
C GLU A 50 9.51 0.53 5.60
N ARG A 51 8.42 1.28 5.35
CA ARG A 51 7.05 0.76 5.48
C ARG A 51 6.60 -0.09 4.31
N LEU A 52 7.16 0.09 3.11
CA LEU A 52 6.66 -0.63 1.92
C LEU A 52 6.77 -2.15 2.10
N LYS A 53 7.83 -2.61 2.77
CA LYS A 53 8.00 -4.03 3.12
C LYS A 53 6.93 -4.50 4.11
N ASP A 54 6.63 -3.71 5.13
CA ASP A 54 5.61 -4.03 6.13
C ASP A 54 4.21 -4.09 5.50
N VAL A 55 3.91 -3.19 4.56
CA VAL A 55 2.66 -3.18 3.81
C VAL A 55 2.48 -4.47 3.02
N LEU A 56 3.52 -4.95 2.33
CA LEU A 56 3.46 -6.24 1.61
C LEU A 56 3.35 -7.43 2.57
N ASN A 57 4.00 -7.36 3.73
CA ASN A 57 3.95 -8.42 4.75
C ASN A 57 2.59 -8.52 5.44
N SER A 58 1.91 -7.40 5.66
CA SER A 58 0.60 -7.34 6.33
C SER A 58 -0.58 -7.24 5.36
N ALA A 59 -0.34 -7.38 4.06
CA ALA A 59 -1.38 -7.19 3.04
C ALA A 59 -2.48 -8.24 3.15
N GLU A 60 -3.73 -7.78 3.24
CA GLU A 60 -4.90 -8.63 3.19
C GLU A 60 -5.48 -8.74 1.78
N ALA A 61 -6.35 -9.73 1.59
CA ALA A 61 -7.05 -9.93 0.33
C ALA A 61 -7.82 -8.67 -0.08
N GLY A 62 -7.57 -8.20 -1.31
CA GLY A 62 -8.22 -7.02 -1.89
C GLY A 62 -7.42 -5.71 -1.76
N TRP A 63 -6.32 -5.69 -0.99
CA TRP A 63 -5.47 -4.49 -0.92
C TRP A 63 -4.71 -4.25 -2.22
N PHE A 64 -4.17 -5.32 -2.80
CA PHE A 64 -3.45 -5.31 -4.08
C PHE A 64 -4.23 -6.05 -5.17
N ASP A 65 -3.87 -5.77 -6.42
CA ASP A 65 -4.09 -6.70 -7.54
C ASP A 65 -2.81 -7.52 -7.81
N LYS A 66 -2.94 -8.57 -8.63
CA LYS A 66 -1.82 -9.48 -8.93
C LYS A 66 -0.64 -8.77 -9.59
N LYS A 67 -0.90 -7.78 -10.45
CA LYS A 67 0.14 -7.05 -11.19
C LYS A 67 1.00 -6.25 -10.22
N ASN A 68 0.36 -5.42 -9.40
CA ASN A 68 1.04 -4.58 -8.42
C ASN A 68 1.71 -5.42 -7.32
N TRP A 69 1.12 -6.56 -6.93
CA TRP A 69 1.76 -7.51 -6.02
C TRP A 69 3.14 -7.95 -6.51
N VAL A 70 3.21 -8.45 -7.76
CA VAL A 70 4.48 -8.90 -8.36
C VAL A 70 5.45 -7.74 -8.55
N PHE A 71 4.95 -6.59 -9.03
CA PHE A 71 5.76 -5.40 -9.25
C PHE A 71 6.48 -4.96 -7.98
N TRP A 72 5.76 -4.77 -6.87
CA TRP A 72 6.37 -4.24 -5.65
C TRP A 72 7.29 -5.23 -4.95
N HIS A 73 7.00 -6.53 -4.99
CA HIS A 73 7.95 -7.55 -4.53
C HIS A 73 9.25 -7.50 -5.35
N THR A 74 9.14 -7.42 -6.68
CA THR A 74 10.30 -7.35 -7.58
C THR A 74 11.09 -6.06 -7.37
N PHE A 75 10.40 -4.92 -7.33
CA PHE A 75 10.99 -3.59 -7.15
C PHE A 75 11.78 -3.48 -5.84
N LEU A 76 11.24 -4.06 -4.76
CA LEU A 76 11.88 -4.09 -3.44
C LEU A 76 12.87 -5.24 -3.26
N LYS A 77 13.10 -6.08 -4.29
CA LYS A 77 13.97 -7.26 -4.25
C LYS A 77 13.60 -8.23 -3.12
N LEU A 78 12.30 -8.49 -2.98
CA LEU A 78 11.72 -9.43 -2.03
C LEU A 78 11.26 -10.69 -2.75
N ASP A 79 11.28 -11.83 -2.07
CA ASP A 79 10.65 -13.05 -2.57
C ASP A 79 9.15 -12.83 -2.80
N ILE A 80 8.66 -13.20 -3.98
CA ILE A 80 7.25 -13.05 -4.32
C ILE A 80 6.44 -14.05 -3.49
N LYS A 81 5.79 -13.55 -2.43
CA LYS A 81 4.91 -14.35 -1.59
C LYS A 81 3.64 -14.77 -2.34
N PRO A 82 2.94 -15.84 -1.87
CA PRO A 82 1.61 -16.15 -2.38
C PRO A 82 0.68 -14.94 -2.30
N PHE A 83 -0.07 -14.70 -3.38
CA PHE A 83 -0.99 -13.56 -3.44
C PHE A 83 -2.11 -13.72 -2.39
N PRO A 84 -2.42 -12.70 -1.56
CA PRO A 84 -3.45 -12.80 -0.54
C PRO A 84 -4.84 -13.05 -1.15
N THR A 85 -5.42 -14.21 -0.85
CA THR A 85 -6.77 -14.59 -1.26
C THR A 85 -7.72 -14.59 -0.06
N ARG A 86 -8.99 -14.28 -0.29
CA ARG A 86 -10.02 -14.45 0.74
C ARG A 86 -10.18 -15.95 0.99
N ASN A 87 -10.06 -16.38 2.24
CA ASN A 87 -10.48 -17.72 2.63
C ASN A 87 -12.01 -17.73 2.65
N ILE A 88 -12.62 -18.19 1.56
CA ILE A 88 -14.04 -18.53 1.54
C ILE A 88 -14.12 -19.94 2.12
N LYS A 89 -14.57 -20.05 3.37
CA LYS A 89 -14.99 -21.33 3.96
C LYS A 89 -16.40 -21.66 3.48
#